data_AF-A0A521AFH4-F1
#
_entry.id   AF-A0A521AFH4-F1
#
_cell.length_a   1.000
_cell.length_b   1.000
_cell.length_c   1.000
_cell.angle_alpha   90.00
_cell.angle_beta   90.00
_cell.angle_gamma   90.00
#
_symmetry.space_group_name_H-M   'P 1'
#
loop_
_entity.id
_entity.type
_entity.pdbx_description
1 polymer ?
#
loop_
_entity_poly.entity_id
_entity_poly.type
_entity_poly.pdbx_seq_one_letter_code
_entity_poly.pdbx_strand_id
1 'polypeptide(L)'
;MKTSNKLILLIFFLLIGLVPLSVYFFKSNYEKFDKTKNSINREINCIVVEGQCEWLNIGPGKNTIGDYNWIKDSVSFEYRKDTMFIRERNPTKSRTTAKYGISLNLTKCPNIIAHDGIEDLYINGFNVVKNNLQLKLSGGILRIDSLTADSIFLELHQGQWTTLGKTSKFNFVSIKATDSSSITLECNDIKTIKAAIEPSVNVNGLMRNINKLTK
;
A
#
# COMPACT_ATOMS: atom_id res chain seq x y z
N MET A 1 -24.46 59.89 7.10
CA MET A 1 -23.77 58.61 6.84
C MET A 1 -22.91 58.20 8.04
N LYS A 2 -23.42 57.45 9.03
CA LYS A 2 -22.61 56.88 10.15
C LYS A 2 -23.21 55.59 10.75
N THR A 3 -23.76 54.70 9.92
CA THR A 3 -24.38 53.43 10.39
C THR A 3 -23.89 52.17 9.69
N SER A 4 -22.95 52.24 8.74
CA SER A 4 -22.50 51.05 7.98
C SER A 4 -21.33 50.28 8.61
N ASN A 5 -20.39 50.94 9.30
CA ASN A 5 -19.14 50.24 9.66
C ASN A 5 -19.25 49.40 10.95
N LYS A 6 -20.13 49.78 11.89
CA LYS A 6 -20.32 49.03 13.14
C LYS A 6 -21.06 47.71 12.93
N LEU A 7 -22.04 47.68 12.01
CA LEU A 7 -22.80 46.47 11.69
C LEU A 7 -21.92 45.43 10.96
N ILE A 8 -21.11 45.89 10.00
CA ILE A 8 -20.18 45.03 9.26
C ILE A 8 -19.10 44.46 10.20
N LEU A 9 -18.58 45.28 11.12
CA LEU A 9 -17.62 44.79 12.13
C LEU A 9 -18.24 43.68 12.99
N LEU A 10 -19.51 43.83 13.38
CA LEU A 10 -20.19 42.88 14.24
C LEU A 10 -20.41 41.54 13.53
N ILE A 11 -20.74 41.57 12.23
CA ILE A 11 -20.85 40.37 11.39
C ILE A 11 -19.47 39.70 11.22
N PHE A 12 -18.40 40.48 11.04
CA PHE A 12 -17.04 39.94 10.95
C PHE A 12 -16.59 39.25 12.25
N PHE A 13 -16.88 39.84 13.41
CA PHE A 13 -16.59 39.21 14.72
C PHE A 13 -17.39 37.92 14.93
N LEU A 14 -18.64 37.88 14.47
CA LEU A 14 -19.47 36.67 14.54
C LEU A 14 -18.93 35.56 13.64
N LEU A 15 -18.52 35.90 12.41
CA LEU A 15 -17.94 34.94 11.47
C LEU A 15 -16.59 34.39 11.96
N ILE A 16 -15.71 35.24 12.50
CA ILE A 16 -14.42 34.81 13.07
C ILE A 16 -14.63 33.92 14.31
N GLY A 17 -15.66 34.19 15.12
CA GLY A 17 -16.02 33.35 16.27
C GLY A 17 -16.63 32.00 15.90
N LEU A 18 -17.24 31.88 14.71
CA LEU A 18 -17.81 30.63 14.20
C LEU A 18 -16.76 29.69 13.57
N VAL A 19 -15.62 30.22 13.09
CA VAL A 19 -14.51 29.40 12.55
C VAL A 19 -13.91 28.44 13.60
N PRO A 20 -13.58 28.84 14.84
CA PRO A 20 -13.08 27.89 15.83
C PRO A 20 -14.16 26.89 16.27
N LEU A 21 -15.44 27.27 16.27
CA LEU A 21 -16.54 26.32 16.51
C LEU A 21 -16.61 25.28 15.38
N SER A 22 -16.56 25.69 14.11
CA SER A 22 -16.58 24.74 12.99
C SER A 22 -15.35 23.85 12.98
N VAL A 23 -14.16 24.37 13.29
CA VAL A 23 -12.93 23.57 13.48
C VAL A 23 -13.09 22.60 14.65
N TYR A 24 -13.74 22.99 15.75
CA TYR A 24 -14.01 22.12 16.89
C TYR A 24 -15.02 21.01 16.55
N PHE A 25 -16.09 21.34 15.81
CA PHE A 25 -17.07 20.36 15.32
C PHE A 25 -16.48 19.43 14.26
N PHE A 26 -15.63 19.92 13.34
CA PHE A 26 -14.87 19.08 12.42
C PHE A 26 -13.91 18.15 13.18
N LYS A 27 -13.22 18.66 14.21
CA LYS A 27 -12.33 17.86 15.07
C LYS A 27 -13.09 16.88 15.97
N SER A 28 -14.35 17.17 16.31
CA SER A 28 -15.24 16.32 17.10
C SER A 28 -15.96 15.25 16.27
N ASN A 29 -16.20 15.49 14.98
CA ASN A 29 -16.77 14.52 14.05
C ASN A 29 -15.72 13.61 13.39
N TYR A 30 -14.43 13.94 13.54
CA TYR A 30 -13.41 12.89 13.56
C TYR A 30 -13.59 12.14 14.88
N GLU A 31 -14.47 11.15 14.90
CA GLU A 31 -14.45 10.11 15.92
C GLU A 31 -12.99 9.71 16.08
N LYS A 32 -12.42 10.00 17.26
CA LYS A 32 -11.19 9.34 17.69
C LYS A 32 -11.54 7.87 17.79
N PHE A 33 -11.40 7.17 16.67
CA PHE A 33 -11.59 5.75 16.60
C PHE A 33 -10.67 5.12 17.64
N ASP A 34 -11.28 4.34 18.51
CA ASP A 34 -10.59 3.65 19.57
C ASP A 34 -9.61 2.65 18.93
N LYS A 35 -8.36 3.06 18.78
CA LYS A 35 -7.27 2.31 18.11
C LYS A 35 -7.06 0.91 18.72
N THR A 36 -7.63 0.65 19.89
CA THR A 36 -7.59 -0.64 20.59
C THR A 36 -8.40 -1.73 19.88
N LYS A 37 -9.43 -1.40 19.09
CA LYS A 37 -10.24 -2.38 18.34
C LYS A 37 -9.63 -2.86 17.02
N ASN A 38 -8.51 -2.31 16.59
CA ASN A 38 -7.82 -2.67 15.35
C ASN A 38 -6.65 -3.65 15.54
N SER A 39 -6.59 -4.31 16.70
CA SER A 39 -5.54 -5.29 16.99
C SER A 39 -5.83 -6.64 16.32
N ILE A 40 -4.81 -7.17 15.63
CA ILE A 40 -4.81 -8.48 15.00
C ILE A 40 -4.09 -9.43 15.97
N ASN A 41 -4.86 -10.14 16.79
CA ASN A 41 -4.31 -11.06 17.79
C ASN A 41 -3.90 -12.43 17.18
N ARG A 42 -3.11 -12.40 16.12
CA ARG A 42 -2.57 -13.58 15.43
C ARG A 42 -1.39 -13.18 14.55
N GLU A 43 -0.57 -14.17 14.19
CA GLU A 43 0.47 -14.00 13.18
C GLU A 43 -0.15 -14.00 11.78
N ILE A 44 0.29 -13.07 10.93
CA ILE A 44 -0.12 -12.95 9.53
C ILE A 44 1.10 -13.22 8.65
N ASN A 45 1.09 -14.35 7.95
CA ASN A 45 2.16 -14.73 7.01
C ASN A 45 1.76 -14.49 5.56
N CYS A 46 0.46 -14.40 5.27
CA CYS A 46 -0.05 -14.16 3.93
C CYS A 46 -1.24 -13.20 3.98
N ILE A 47 -1.31 -12.31 2.99
CA ILE A 47 -2.44 -11.43 2.72
C ILE A 47 -2.94 -11.75 1.32
N VAL A 48 -4.24 -12.00 1.21
CA VAL A 48 -4.95 -12.12 -0.05
C VAL A 48 -5.88 -10.93 -0.19
N VAL A 49 -5.74 -10.17 -1.27
CA VAL A 49 -6.62 -9.04 -1.59
C VAL A 49 -7.55 -9.46 -2.72
N GLU A 50 -8.86 -9.37 -2.46
CA GLU A 50 -9.96 -9.70 -3.37
C GLU A 50 -10.84 -8.46 -3.54
N GLY A 51 -10.89 -7.88 -4.74
CA GLY A 51 -11.54 -6.60 -5.02
C GLY A 51 -10.57 -5.45 -5.35
N GLN A 52 -11.11 -4.24 -5.57
CA GLN A 52 -10.31 -3.08 -5.98
C GLN A 52 -9.78 -2.30 -4.77
N CYS A 53 -8.46 -2.29 -4.62
CA CYS A 53 -7.76 -1.56 -3.56
C CYS A 53 -6.98 -0.39 -4.16
N GLU A 54 -7.23 0.83 -3.70
CA GLU A 54 -6.48 2.02 -4.14
C GLU A 54 -5.03 1.91 -3.67
N TRP A 55 -4.81 1.69 -2.39
CA TRP A 55 -3.48 1.57 -1.84
C TRP A 55 -3.43 0.59 -0.67
N LEU A 56 -2.41 -0.25 -0.65
CA LEU A 56 -2.08 -1.12 0.46
C LEU A 56 -0.68 -0.75 0.95
N ASN A 57 -0.60 -0.27 2.20
CA ASN A 57 0.68 0.02 2.85
C ASN A 57 0.96 -1.04 3.92
N ILE A 58 2.15 -1.63 3.91
CA ILE A 58 2.58 -2.62 4.89
C ILE A 58 3.89 -2.17 5.50
N GLY A 59 3.87 -1.95 6.81
CA GLY A 59 5.02 -1.57 7.61
C GLY A 59 5.19 -2.41 8.87
N PRO A 60 6.34 -2.30 9.55
CA PRO A 60 6.57 -2.98 10.82
C PRO A 60 5.68 -2.42 11.93
N GLY A 61 5.19 -3.29 12.82
CA GLY A 61 4.46 -2.85 14.01
C GLY A 61 3.90 -3.98 14.87
N LYS A 62 2.80 -3.70 15.57
CA LYS A 62 2.21 -4.59 16.60
C LYS A 62 0.97 -5.35 16.11
N ASN A 63 0.97 -5.78 14.84
CA ASN A 63 -0.17 -6.42 14.18
C ASN A 63 -1.46 -5.61 14.33
N THR A 64 -1.50 -4.43 13.71
CA THR A 64 -2.66 -3.53 13.78
C THR A 64 -3.07 -3.05 12.40
N ILE A 65 -4.36 -2.84 12.21
CA ILE A 65 -4.88 -2.06 11.08
C ILE A 65 -4.70 -0.57 11.41
N GLY A 66 -3.81 0.07 10.66
CA GLY A 66 -3.41 1.47 10.79
C GLY A 66 -4.40 2.43 10.13
N ASP A 67 -3.89 3.41 9.38
CA ASP A 67 -4.71 4.37 8.65
C ASP A 67 -5.47 3.70 7.51
N TYR A 68 -6.68 4.17 7.24
CA TYR A 68 -7.54 3.63 6.19
C TYR A 68 -8.49 4.70 5.67
N ASN A 69 -8.86 4.69 4.38
CA ASN A 69 -9.70 5.75 3.76
C ASN A 69 -11.09 5.28 3.28
N TRP A 70 -11.56 4.11 3.74
CA TRP A 70 -12.82 3.50 3.32
C TRP A 70 -14.04 3.96 4.12
N ILE A 71 -15.22 3.83 3.50
CA ILE A 71 -16.50 3.77 4.20
C ILE A 71 -16.52 2.44 4.95
N LYS A 72 -16.55 2.45 6.30
CA LYS A 72 -16.45 1.30 7.24
C LYS A 72 -17.30 0.04 6.92
N ASP A 73 -18.19 0.10 5.94
CA ASP A 73 -19.04 -1.00 5.51
C ASP A 73 -18.64 -1.60 4.15
N SER A 74 -17.60 -1.08 3.48
CA SER A 74 -17.18 -1.54 2.15
C SER A 74 -16.12 -2.64 2.15
N VAL A 75 -15.44 -2.89 3.27
CA VAL A 75 -14.36 -3.89 3.38
C VAL A 75 -14.63 -4.88 4.52
N SER A 76 -14.28 -6.14 4.31
CA SER A 76 -14.25 -7.18 5.34
C SER A 76 -12.86 -7.78 5.47
N PHE A 77 -12.50 -8.10 6.71
CA PHE A 77 -11.30 -8.83 7.06
C PHE A 77 -11.71 -10.21 7.54
N GLU A 78 -11.35 -11.23 6.77
CA GLU A 78 -11.53 -12.62 7.14
C GLU A 78 -10.17 -13.26 7.43
N TYR A 79 -10.11 -14.18 8.38
CA TYR A 79 -8.87 -14.85 8.74
C TYR A 79 -9.04 -16.36 8.64
N ARG A 80 -8.16 -17.02 7.88
CA ARG A 80 -8.08 -18.48 7.81
C ARG A 80 -6.64 -18.88 8.08
N LYS A 81 -6.39 -19.55 9.21
CA LYS A 81 -5.04 -19.85 9.70
C LYS A 81 -4.20 -18.56 9.82
N ASP A 82 -3.05 -18.50 9.15
CA ASP A 82 -2.10 -17.38 9.08
C ASP A 82 -2.31 -16.48 7.85
N THR A 83 -3.42 -16.68 7.13
CA THR A 83 -3.82 -15.87 5.98
C THR A 83 -4.92 -14.87 6.34
N MET A 84 -4.70 -13.62 6.00
CA MET A 84 -5.69 -12.54 6.07
C MET A 84 -6.28 -12.28 4.68
N PHE A 85 -7.59 -12.37 4.56
CA PHE A 85 -8.33 -12.03 3.36
C PHE A 85 -8.94 -10.64 3.54
N ILE A 86 -8.60 -9.74 2.62
CA ILE A 86 -9.15 -8.39 2.54
C ILE A 86 -10.11 -8.38 1.36
N ARG A 87 -11.41 -8.22 1.64
CA ARG A 87 -12.46 -8.34 0.63
C ARG A 87 -13.32 -7.09 0.58
N GLU A 88 -13.66 -6.67 -0.63
CA GLU A 88 -14.75 -5.71 -0.84
C GLU A 88 -16.11 -6.39 -0.54
N ARG A 89 -16.91 -5.84 0.38
CA ARG A 89 -18.21 -6.44 0.79
C ARG A 89 -19.30 -6.27 -0.27
N ASN A 90 -19.28 -5.15 -0.98
CA ASN A 90 -20.27 -4.80 -1.99
C ASN A 90 -19.55 -4.36 -3.26
N PRO A 91 -19.03 -5.30 -4.07
CA PRO A 91 -18.39 -4.95 -5.33
C PRO A 91 -19.42 -4.26 -6.23
N THR A 92 -19.42 -2.94 -6.24
CA THR A 92 -20.29 -2.18 -7.14
C THR A 92 -19.85 -2.48 -8.56
N LYS A 93 -20.78 -2.88 -9.44
CA LYS A 93 -20.53 -3.11 -10.88
C LYS A 93 -20.00 -1.86 -11.61
N SER A 94 -19.97 -0.71 -10.94
CA SER A 94 -19.44 0.56 -11.40
C SER A 94 -18.02 0.77 -10.85
N ARG A 95 -17.04 0.90 -11.75
CA ARG A 95 -15.61 1.13 -11.44
C ARG A 95 -15.31 2.46 -10.72
N THR A 96 -16.30 3.30 -10.43
CA THR A 96 -16.07 4.74 -10.17
C THR A 96 -16.38 5.26 -8.78
N THR A 97 -16.77 4.49 -7.74
CA THR A 97 -17.33 5.17 -6.55
C THR A 97 -16.81 4.88 -5.13
N ALA A 98 -15.94 3.91 -4.87
CA ALA A 98 -15.15 3.93 -3.63
C ALA A 98 -14.03 2.89 -3.68
N LYS A 99 -12.82 3.30 -4.04
CA LYS A 99 -11.65 2.45 -3.77
C LYS A 99 -11.28 2.61 -2.30
N TYR A 100 -10.83 1.54 -1.68
CA TYR A 100 -10.33 1.57 -0.32
C TYR A 100 -8.83 1.47 -0.29
N GLY A 101 -8.24 2.09 0.73
CA GLY A 101 -6.85 1.97 1.05
C GLY A 101 -6.64 1.71 2.53
N ILE A 102 -5.66 0.87 2.83
CA ILE A 102 -5.42 0.29 4.15
C ILE A 102 -3.92 0.30 4.43
N SER A 103 -3.56 0.72 5.63
CA SER A 103 -2.23 0.55 6.21
C SER A 103 -2.25 -0.58 7.22
N LEU A 104 -1.29 -1.49 7.15
CA LEU A 104 -1.11 -2.60 8.07
C LEU A 104 0.27 -2.49 8.72
N ASN A 105 0.28 -2.46 10.05
CA ASN A 105 1.50 -2.45 10.84
C ASN A 105 1.71 -3.82 11.45
N LEU A 106 2.54 -4.65 10.83
CA LEU A 106 2.68 -6.08 11.13
C LEU A 106 4.03 -6.40 11.77
N THR A 107 4.09 -7.42 12.62
CA THR A 107 5.34 -7.85 13.25
C THR A 107 6.32 -8.48 12.26
N LYS A 108 5.80 -9.01 11.13
CA LYS A 108 6.56 -9.64 10.04
C LYS A 108 5.99 -9.18 8.70
N CYS A 109 6.82 -9.17 7.67
CA CYS A 109 6.36 -8.91 6.30
C CYS A 109 5.66 -10.17 5.77
N PRO A 110 4.37 -10.08 5.36
CA PRO A 110 3.62 -11.21 4.83
C PRO A 110 3.86 -11.37 3.32
N ASN A 111 3.60 -12.57 2.80
CA ASN A 111 3.37 -12.79 1.38
C ASN A 111 2.08 -12.09 0.93
N ILE A 112 2.02 -11.62 -0.31
CA ILE A 112 0.87 -10.86 -0.80
C ILE A 112 0.43 -11.43 -2.13
N ILE A 113 -0.84 -11.80 -2.20
CA ILE A 113 -1.49 -12.30 -3.39
C ILE A 113 -2.64 -11.34 -3.70
N ALA A 114 -2.52 -10.59 -4.81
CA ALA A 114 -3.59 -9.73 -5.29
C ALA A 114 -4.15 -10.33 -6.58
N HIS A 115 -5.40 -10.77 -6.54
CA HIS A 115 -6.09 -11.30 -7.72
C HIS A 115 -6.68 -10.17 -8.56
N ASP A 116 -7.31 -9.20 -7.90
CA ASP A 116 -7.83 -7.97 -8.49
C ASP A 116 -6.96 -6.77 -8.09
N GLY A 117 -7.00 -5.72 -8.92
CA GLY A 117 -6.02 -4.62 -8.88
C GLY A 117 -5.88 -3.95 -7.52
N ILE A 118 -4.69 -4.09 -6.93
CA ILE A 118 -4.14 -3.09 -6.01
C ILE A 118 -3.52 -2.01 -6.91
N GLU A 119 -3.98 -0.77 -6.82
CA GLU A 119 -3.40 0.31 -7.62
C GLU A 119 -2.02 0.69 -7.11
N ASP A 120 -1.84 0.78 -5.80
CA ASP A 120 -0.54 1.03 -5.18
C ASP A 120 -0.23 0.08 -4.01
N LEU A 121 0.85 -0.69 -4.10
CA LEU A 121 1.37 -1.50 -3.01
C LEU A 121 2.69 -0.91 -2.50
N TYR A 122 2.70 -0.50 -1.23
CA TYR A 122 3.87 -0.01 -0.53
C TYR A 122 4.28 -1.00 0.57
N ILE A 123 5.54 -1.46 0.54
CA ILE A 123 6.15 -2.25 1.61
C ILE A 123 7.38 -1.49 2.10
N ASN A 124 7.42 -1.13 3.39
CA ASN A 124 8.52 -0.34 3.93
C ASN A 124 8.96 -0.79 5.33
N GLY A 125 10.27 -0.79 5.59
CA GLY A 125 10.85 -0.77 6.94
C GLY A 125 11.03 -2.14 7.61
N PHE A 126 11.01 -3.23 6.85
CA PHE A 126 11.26 -4.57 7.37
C PHE A 126 12.75 -4.94 7.28
N ASN A 127 13.49 -4.69 8.37
CA ASN A 127 14.94 -4.83 8.38
C ASN A 127 15.49 -6.27 8.22
N VAL A 128 14.73 -7.32 8.57
CA VAL A 128 15.10 -8.73 8.34
C VAL A 128 13.84 -9.59 8.20
N VAL A 129 13.62 -10.17 7.02
CA VAL A 129 12.58 -11.16 6.75
C VAL A 129 13.28 -12.46 6.34
N LYS A 130 13.31 -13.46 7.23
CA LYS A 130 13.91 -14.80 6.96
C LYS A 130 13.10 -15.65 5.97
N ASN A 131 12.19 -15.04 5.21
CA ASN A 131 11.21 -15.74 4.41
C ASN A 131 11.36 -15.38 2.93
N ASN A 132 10.88 -16.31 2.11
CA ASN A 132 10.65 -16.10 0.68
C ASN A 132 9.41 -15.22 0.54
N LEU A 133 9.57 -13.99 0.05
CA LEU A 133 8.47 -13.08 -0.21
C LEU A 133 7.89 -13.37 -1.61
N GLN A 134 6.62 -13.72 -1.68
CA GLN A 134 5.92 -13.90 -2.95
C GLN A 134 4.90 -12.77 -3.13
N LEU A 135 5.03 -12.06 -4.26
CA LEU A 135 4.13 -11.00 -4.67
C LEU A 135 3.58 -11.30 -6.05
N LYS A 136 2.26 -11.41 -6.14
CA LYS A 136 1.54 -11.53 -7.41
C LYS A 136 0.59 -10.34 -7.55
N LEU A 137 0.81 -9.53 -8.57
CA LEU A 137 0.07 -8.29 -8.82
C LEU A 137 -0.50 -8.31 -10.24
N SER A 138 -1.79 -8.00 -10.36
CA SER A 138 -2.50 -7.92 -11.65
C SER A 138 -2.51 -6.52 -12.28
N GLY A 139 -2.02 -5.49 -11.56
CA GLY A 139 -1.84 -4.10 -12.02
C GLY A 139 -1.23 -3.21 -10.93
N GLY A 140 -0.98 -1.93 -11.23
CA GLY A 140 -0.61 -0.91 -10.24
C GLY A 140 0.90 -0.67 -9.99
N ILE A 141 1.22 0.20 -9.05
CA ILE A 141 2.58 0.55 -8.60
C ILE A 141 2.97 -0.38 -7.45
N LEU A 142 4.15 -1.00 -7.54
CA LEU A 142 4.79 -1.69 -6.42
C LEU A 142 6.00 -0.90 -5.97
N ARG A 143 6.05 -0.49 -4.70
CA ARG A 143 7.25 0.11 -4.12
C ARG A 143 7.67 -0.64 -2.87
N ILE A 144 8.89 -1.15 -2.90
CA ILE A 144 9.53 -1.81 -1.78
C ILE A 144 10.74 -0.97 -1.36
N ASP A 145 10.74 -0.53 -0.11
CA ASP A 145 11.80 0.29 0.47
C ASP A 145 12.25 -0.31 1.81
N SER A 146 13.54 -0.25 2.13
CA SER A 146 14.08 -0.72 3.40
C SER A 146 13.62 -2.14 3.80
N LEU A 147 13.64 -3.08 2.84
CA LEU A 147 13.31 -4.49 3.05
C LEU A 147 14.55 -5.38 2.88
N THR A 148 14.89 -6.18 3.89
CA THR A 148 15.88 -7.27 3.75
C THR A 148 15.18 -8.61 3.69
N ALA A 149 15.37 -9.39 2.61
CA ALA A 149 14.82 -10.74 2.49
C ALA A 149 15.80 -11.73 1.83
N ASP A 150 15.67 -13.01 2.15
CA ASP A 150 16.47 -14.05 1.48
C ASP A 150 16.08 -14.20 0.02
N SER A 151 14.77 -14.26 -0.24
CA SER A 151 14.30 -14.24 -1.62
C SER A 151 13.03 -13.45 -1.81
N ILE A 152 12.86 -12.90 -3.01
CA ILE A 152 11.63 -12.29 -3.48
C ILE A 152 11.27 -12.85 -4.85
N PHE A 153 10.00 -13.22 -5.01
CA PHE A 153 9.41 -13.70 -6.25
C PHE A 153 8.31 -12.72 -6.66
N LEU A 154 8.52 -12.06 -7.79
CA LEU A 154 7.63 -11.06 -8.35
C LEU A 154 6.95 -11.65 -9.59
N GLU A 155 5.63 -11.72 -9.59
CA GLU A 155 4.82 -12.00 -10.76
C GLU A 155 3.99 -10.75 -11.10
N LEU A 156 4.39 -10.06 -12.15
CA LEU A 156 3.94 -8.72 -12.54
C LEU A 156 3.16 -8.79 -13.86
N HIS A 157 1.90 -8.34 -13.86
CA HIS A 157 1.01 -8.30 -15.04
C HIS A 157 0.55 -6.87 -15.30
N GLN A 158 0.44 -6.43 -16.56
CA GLN A 158 -0.15 -5.17 -17.05
C GLN A 158 0.05 -3.86 -16.24
N GLY A 159 0.72 -2.87 -16.85
CA GLY A 159 0.63 -1.46 -16.42
C GLY A 159 1.40 -1.11 -15.16
N GLN A 160 2.44 -1.86 -14.80
CA GLN A 160 3.06 -1.76 -13.49
C GLN A 160 4.31 -0.90 -13.43
N TRP A 161 4.44 -0.07 -12.40
CA TRP A 161 5.71 0.57 -12.02
C TRP A 161 6.23 -0.09 -10.76
N THR A 162 7.25 -0.91 -10.88
CA THR A 162 7.87 -1.61 -9.74
C THR A 162 9.18 -0.96 -9.37
N THR A 163 9.33 -0.50 -8.13
CA THR A 163 10.59 0.03 -7.60
C THR A 163 11.07 -0.80 -6.43
N LEU A 164 12.25 -1.41 -6.57
CA LEU A 164 13.01 -1.97 -5.46
C LEU A 164 14.05 -0.91 -5.01
N GLY A 165 13.78 -0.25 -3.89
CA GLY A 165 14.55 0.90 -3.40
C GLY A 165 15.96 0.59 -2.90
N LYS A 166 16.82 1.61 -2.89
CA LYS A 166 18.28 1.54 -2.61
C LYS A 166 18.67 0.86 -1.29
N THR A 167 17.82 0.98 -0.29
CA THR A 167 18.03 0.50 1.08
C THR A 167 17.59 -0.96 1.29
N SER A 168 16.91 -1.54 0.31
CA SER A 168 16.52 -2.95 0.35
C SER A 168 17.72 -3.87 0.09
N LYS A 169 17.64 -5.12 0.53
CA LYS A 169 18.70 -6.13 0.39
C LYS A 169 18.10 -7.50 0.09
N PHE A 170 18.58 -8.17 -0.96
CA PHE A 170 18.04 -9.46 -1.38
C PHE A 170 19.16 -10.47 -1.72
N ASN A 171 19.11 -11.69 -1.18
CA ASN A 171 20.02 -12.74 -1.65
C ASN A 171 19.59 -13.23 -3.04
N PHE A 172 18.29 -13.41 -3.28
CA PHE A 172 17.75 -13.87 -4.57
C PHE A 172 16.50 -13.07 -4.99
N VAL A 173 16.44 -12.68 -6.26
CA VAL A 173 15.27 -12.01 -6.86
C VAL A 173 14.84 -12.79 -8.09
N SER A 174 13.59 -13.23 -8.12
CA SER A 174 12.95 -13.81 -9.31
C SER A 174 11.87 -12.88 -9.82
N ILE A 175 11.92 -12.48 -11.08
CA ILE A 175 10.94 -11.59 -11.70
C ILE A 175 10.33 -12.27 -12.92
N LYS A 176 9.00 -12.32 -12.99
CA LYS A 176 8.24 -12.65 -14.18
C LYS A 176 7.36 -11.46 -14.54
N ALA A 177 7.54 -10.88 -15.72
CA ALA A 177 6.79 -9.70 -16.17
C ALA A 177 6.34 -9.89 -17.63
N THR A 178 5.04 -9.74 -17.90
CA THR A 178 4.44 -10.15 -19.19
C THR A 178 3.83 -9.01 -20.01
N ASP A 179 3.71 -7.79 -19.50
CA ASP A 179 2.98 -6.74 -20.24
C ASP A 179 3.35 -5.33 -19.77
N SER A 180 3.26 -4.32 -20.66
CA SER A 180 3.52 -2.86 -20.51
C SER A 180 3.89 -2.38 -19.09
N SER A 181 5.06 -2.78 -18.59
CA SER A 181 5.52 -2.47 -17.23
C SER A 181 6.88 -1.79 -17.26
N SER A 182 7.18 -1.05 -16.19
CA SER A 182 8.46 -0.47 -15.91
C SER A 182 8.97 -1.02 -14.59
N ILE A 183 10.18 -1.57 -14.60
CA ILE A 183 10.82 -2.13 -13.41
C ILE A 183 12.08 -1.31 -13.14
N THR A 184 12.13 -0.69 -11.97
CA THR A 184 13.24 0.10 -11.48
C THR A 184 13.93 -0.62 -10.33
N LEU A 185 15.14 -1.12 -10.57
CA LEU A 185 15.96 -1.84 -9.59
C LEU A 185 17.05 -0.91 -9.05
N GLU A 186 16.75 -0.17 -8.00
CA GLU A 186 17.70 0.73 -7.34
C GLU A 186 18.50 0.06 -6.22
N CYS A 187 18.11 -1.15 -5.82
CA CYS A 187 18.75 -1.92 -4.77
C CYS A 187 20.20 -2.29 -5.13
N ASN A 188 21.16 -1.83 -4.32
CA ASN A 188 22.59 -2.09 -4.53
C ASN A 188 23.01 -3.51 -4.08
N ASP A 189 22.27 -4.08 -3.14
CA ASP A 189 22.62 -5.34 -2.47
C ASP A 189 21.73 -6.49 -2.96
N ILE A 190 21.84 -6.83 -4.25
CA ILE A 190 21.23 -8.05 -4.83
C ILE A 190 22.31 -9.04 -5.27
N LYS A 191 22.37 -10.23 -4.65
CA LYS A 191 23.37 -11.24 -5.03
C LYS A 191 23.03 -12.00 -6.30
N THR A 192 21.76 -12.34 -6.53
CA THR A 192 21.34 -13.13 -7.71
C THR A 192 19.98 -12.67 -8.22
N ILE A 193 19.86 -12.55 -9.55
CA ILE A 193 18.61 -12.20 -10.24
C ILE A 193 18.31 -13.27 -11.29
N LYS A 194 17.08 -13.78 -11.29
CA LYS A 194 16.49 -14.58 -12.38
C LYS A 194 15.29 -13.81 -12.93
N ALA A 195 15.26 -13.56 -14.23
CA ALA A 195 14.19 -12.77 -14.83
C ALA A 195 13.64 -13.47 -16.08
N ALA A 196 12.32 -13.52 -16.19
CA ALA A 196 11.58 -13.84 -17.41
C ALA A 196 10.72 -12.62 -17.73
N ILE A 197 11.32 -11.67 -18.46
CA ILE A 197 10.75 -10.35 -18.73
C ILE A 197 10.46 -10.27 -20.23
N GLU A 198 9.21 -9.96 -20.58
CA GLU A 198 8.81 -9.78 -21.98
C GLU A 198 9.44 -8.52 -22.59
N PRO A 199 9.69 -8.50 -23.92
CA PRO A 199 10.40 -7.39 -24.58
C PRO A 199 9.73 -6.01 -24.45
N SER A 200 8.43 -5.97 -24.15
CA SER A 200 7.65 -4.75 -23.96
C SER A 200 7.89 -4.05 -22.62
N VAL A 201 8.60 -4.70 -21.70
CA VAL A 201 8.84 -4.20 -20.34
C VAL A 201 10.14 -3.37 -20.30
N ASN A 202 10.04 -2.15 -19.79
CA ASN A 202 11.19 -1.28 -19.58
C ASN A 202 11.87 -1.63 -18.24
N VAL A 203 13.19 -1.79 -18.21
CA VAL A 203 13.95 -2.08 -16.99
C VAL A 203 15.04 -1.02 -16.80
N ASN A 204 15.00 -0.31 -15.67
CA ASN A 204 15.96 0.73 -15.27
C ASN A 204 16.65 0.36 -13.95
N GLY A 205 17.89 0.78 -13.70
CA GLY A 205 18.58 0.58 -12.42
C GLY A 205 20.01 0.05 -12.49
N LEU A 206 20.61 -0.28 -11.33
CA LEU A 206 22.02 -0.68 -11.21
C LEU A 206 22.27 -2.09 -11.77
N MET A 207 22.46 -2.15 -13.08
CA MET A 207 22.55 -3.37 -13.90
C MET A 207 23.90 -4.13 -13.84
N ARG A 208 24.64 -4.18 -12.72
CA ARG A 208 25.90 -4.95 -12.73
C ARG A 208 25.71 -6.46 -12.94
N ASN A 209 24.48 -6.98 -12.78
CA ASN A 209 24.17 -8.42 -12.87
C ASN A 209 23.14 -8.82 -13.96
N ILE A 210 22.62 -7.88 -14.77
CA ILE A 210 21.58 -8.17 -15.79
C ILE A 210 22.15 -8.77 -17.09
N ASN A 211 23.46 -8.61 -17.37
CA ASN A 211 24.12 -9.17 -18.56
C ASN A 211 24.12 -10.72 -18.63
N LYS A 212 23.48 -11.42 -17.68
CA LYS A 212 23.22 -12.87 -17.73
C LYS A 212 21.74 -13.22 -18.03
N LEU A 213 20.88 -12.23 -18.24
CA LEU A 213 19.43 -12.40 -18.39
C LEU A 213 18.96 -12.47 -19.85
N THR A 214 19.85 -12.25 -20.82
CA THR A 214 19.57 -12.51 -22.24
C THR A 214 20.16 -13.85 -22.65
N LYS A 215 19.29 -14.88 -22.66
CA LYS A 215 19.35 -15.99 -23.61
C LYS A 215 17.94 -16.31 -24.07
#